data_AF-A0A0K0JKZ4-F1
#
_entry.id   AF-A0A0K0JKZ4-F1
#
_cell.length_a   1.000
_cell.length_b   1.000
_cell.length_c   1.000
_cell.angle_alpha   90.00
_cell.angle_beta   90.00
_cell.angle_gamma   90.00
#
_symmetry.space_group_name_H-M   'P 1'
#
loop_
_entity.id
_entity.type
_entity.pdbx_description
1 polymer ?
#
loop_
_entity_poly.entity_id
_entity_poly.type
_entity_poly.pdbx_seq_one_letter_code
_entity_poly.pdbx_strand_id
1 'polypeptide(L)'
;MSNLFSSSVSLSERPRLLANTFVDSVNEFNDLQELILRDNDLIEILSDMLCKLNGLIRLHLSGNKMKKFSVNWNCLQNLVVLDVSGNEFSTLSTHLWEVLPSLTTVDISSNPLYCDCDIIPAIKELSKSPTSSFNQGYAICVAPESRKGQNIFEISNSACKDSHRKLGGENEQIASSPQLL
;
A
#
# COMPACT_ATOMS: atom_id res chain seq x y z
N MET A 1 15.55 -18.11 -1.31
CA MET A 1 16.75 -17.27 -1.05
C MET A 1 16.96 -17.21 0.45
N SER A 2 18.19 -16.98 0.93
CA SER A 2 18.48 -16.93 2.37
C SER A 2 18.14 -15.55 2.94
N ASN A 3 17.40 -15.53 4.04
CA ASN A 3 17.18 -14.33 4.85
C ASN A 3 18.53 -13.67 5.21
N LEU A 4 18.63 -12.35 5.02
CA LEU A 4 19.83 -11.56 5.30
C LEU A 4 20.19 -11.55 6.79
N PHE A 5 19.19 -11.66 7.66
CA PHE A 5 19.35 -11.57 9.09
C PHE A 5 19.51 -12.95 9.72
N SER A 6 20.47 -13.08 10.63
CA SER A 6 20.59 -14.25 11.50
C SER A 6 19.29 -14.48 12.27
N SER A 7 18.95 -15.75 12.54
CA SER A 7 17.80 -16.11 13.38
C SER A 7 17.87 -15.54 14.80
N SER A 8 19.06 -15.14 15.25
CA SER A 8 19.27 -14.46 16.54
C SER A 8 18.84 -12.99 16.53
N VAL A 9 18.68 -12.36 15.35
CA VAL A 9 18.27 -10.95 15.22
C VAL A 9 16.75 -10.87 15.29
N SER A 10 16.25 -10.14 16.29
CA SER A 10 14.82 -9.96 16.48
C SER A 10 14.18 -9.16 15.34
N LEU A 11 12.90 -9.40 15.05
CA LEU A 11 12.19 -8.71 13.97
C LEU A 11 12.24 -7.18 14.09
N SER A 12 12.18 -6.67 15.32
CA SER A 12 12.25 -5.24 15.64
C SER A 12 13.62 -4.62 15.41
N GLU A 13 14.70 -5.41 15.43
CA GLU A 13 16.05 -4.89 15.20
C GLU A 13 16.41 -4.80 13.72
N ARG A 14 15.78 -5.60 12.87
CA ARG A 14 16.09 -5.70 11.44
C ARG A 14 16.00 -4.36 10.69
N PRO A 15 14.94 -3.54 10.86
CA PRO A 15 14.86 -2.24 10.17
C PRO A 15 16.02 -1.32 10.52
N ARG A 16 16.43 -1.27 11.80
CA ARG A 16 17.54 -0.43 12.25
C ARG A 16 18.89 -0.93 11.72
N LEU A 17 19.12 -2.23 11.75
CA LEU A 17 20.36 -2.81 11.20
C LEU A 17 20.49 -2.55 9.71
N LEU A 18 19.39 -2.66 8.97
CA LEU A 18 19.34 -2.32 7.56
C LEU A 18 19.54 -0.82 7.32
N ALA A 19 18.95 0.03 8.16
CA ALA A 19 19.12 1.47 8.07
C ALA A 19 20.57 1.90 8.25
N ASN A 20 21.32 1.27 9.17
CA ASN A 20 22.75 1.54 9.33
C ASN A 20 23.57 1.29 8.06
N THR A 21 23.10 0.40 7.17
CA THR A 21 23.75 0.17 5.87
C THR A 21 23.58 1.34 4.91
N PHE A 22 22.48 2.10 4.98
CA PHE A 22 22.15 3.14 4.00
C PHE A 22 22.29 4.56 4.53
N VAL A 23 22.09 4.76 5.84
CA VAL A 23 22.09 6.06 6.49
C VAL A 23 23.48 6.69 6.47
N ASP A 24 24.57 5.92 6.53
CA ASP A 24 25.94 6.46 6.57
C ASP A 24 26.63 6.48 5.19
N SER A 25 26.09 5.80 4.20
CA SER A 25 26.67 5.60 2.87
C SER A 25 26.53 6.78 1.92
N VAL A 26 27.08 7.94 2.28
CA VAL A 26 27.14 9.10 1.40
C VAL A 26 27.95 8.76 0.14
N ASN A 27 27.29 8.75 -1.02
CA ASN A 27 27.83 8.46 -2.36
C ASN A 27 28.17 7.01 -2.71
N GLU A 28 27.91 6.02 -1.85
CA GLU A 28 28.28 4.63 -2.16
C GLU A 28 27.27 3.92 -3.09
N PHE A 29 26.02 4.42 -3.15
CA PHE A 29 24.92 3.78 -3.86
C PHE A 29 24.29 4.66 -4.95
N ASN A 30 25.02 5.65 -5.45
CA ASN A 30 24.49 6.58 -6.47
C ASN A 30 24.09 5.85 -7.77
N ASP A 31 24.78 4.76 -8.10
CA ASP A 31 24.48 3.94 -9.29
C ASP A 31 23.52 2.77 -8.99
N LEU A 32 23.08 2.60 -7.74
CA LEU A 32 22.19 1.51 -7.36
C LEU A 32 20.79 1.77 -7.94
N GLN A 33 20.41 0.98 -8.95
CA GLN A 33 19.11 1.09 -9.61
C GLN A 33 18.08 0.10 -9.08
N GLU A 34 18.50 -1.00 -8.47
CA GLU A 34 17.61 -2.06 -8.01
C GLU A 34 18.06 -2.57 -6.64
N LEU A 35 17.12 -2.60 -5.69
CA LEU A 35 17.33 -3.09 -4.34
C LEU A 35 16.35 -4.24 -4.07
N ILE A 36 16.91 -5.41 -3.76
CA ILE A 36 16.15 -6.64 -3.49
C ILE A 36 16.26 -6.97 -2.00
N LEU A 37 15.13 -6.90 -1.30
CA LEU A 37 14.98 -7.17 0.13
C LEU A 37 13.87 -8.21 0.39
N ARG A 38 13.63 -9.11 -0.56
CA ARG A 38 12.60 -10.16 -0.45
C ARG A 38 12.90 -11.15 0.67
N ASP A 39 11.85 -11.69 1.29
CA ASP A 39 11.93 -12.80 2.27
C ASP A 39 12.86 -12.53 3.49
N ASN A 40 12.83 -11.32 4.04
CA ASN A 40 13.71 -10.90 5.15
C ASN A 40 12.98 -10.70 6.49
N ASP A 41 11.71 -11.09 6.59
CA ASP A 41 10.79 -10.78 7.71
C ASP A 41 10.86 -9.31 8.20
N LEU A 42 11.06 -8.36 7.30
CA LEU A 42 11.04 -6.94 7.64
C LEU A 42 9.63 -6.53 8.07
N ILE A 43 9.50 -5.85 9.19
CA ILE A 43 8.21 -5.32 9.68
C ILE A 43 7.94 -3.89 9.18
N GLU A 44 9.00 -3.16 8.83
CA GLU A 44 8.93 -1.81 8.29
C GLU A 44 10.21 -1.43 7.53
N ILE A 45 10.11 -0.34 6.77
CA ILE A 45 11.23 0.44 6.25
C ILE A 45 11.15 1.81 6.92
N LEU A 46 12.24 2.26 7.54
CA LEU A 46 12.28 3.59 8.17
C LEU A 46 12.19 4.67 7.07
N SER A 47 11.47 5.75 7.33
CA SER A 47 11.08 6.70 6.28
C SER A 47 12.25 7.49 5.66
N ASP A 48 13.36 7.57 6.38
CA ASP A 48 14.60 8.23 5.98
C ASP A 48 15.67 7.27 5.44
N MET A 49 15.54 5.97 5.73
CA MET A 49 16.55 4.95 5.43
C MET A 49 16.97 4.92 3.95
N LEU A 50 16.03 5.12 3.03
CA LEU A 50 16.27 4.99 1.59
C LEU A 50 16.53 6.35 0.90
N CYS A 51 16.62 7.45 1.66
CA CYS A 51 16.71 8.80 1.09
C CYS A 51 18.02 9.09 0.35
N LYS A 52 19.09 8.33 0.63
CA LYS A 52 20.36 8.47 -0.08
C LYS A 52 20.42 7.67 -1.39
N LEU A 53 19.44 6.80 -1.65
CA LEU A 53 19.39 5.96 -2.85
C LEU A 53 18.73 6.70 -4.02
N ASN A 54 19.35 7.81 -4.43
CA ASN A 54 18.78 8.71 -5.45
C ASN A 54 18.62 8.05 -6.82
N GLY A 55 19.49 7.08 -7.16
CA GLY A 55 19.43 6.33 -8.42
C GLY A 55 18.43 5.18 -8.44
N LEU A 56 17.73 4.90 -7.34
CA LEU A 56 16.92 3.70 -7.21
C LEU A 56 15.66 3.76 -8.09
N ILE A 57 15.51 2.75 -8.96
CA ILE A 57 14.39 2.61 -9.90
C ILE A 57 13.45 1.48 -9.46
N ARG A 58 13.97 0.40 -8.86
CA ARG A 58 13.20 -0.77 -8.47
C ARG A 58 13.47 -1.16 -7.02
N LEU A 59 12.41 -1.34 -6.25
CA LEU A 59 12.48 -1.78 -4.86
C LEU A 59 11.60 -3.01 -4.66
N HIS A 60 12.22 -4.11 -4.24
CA HIS A 60 11.52 -5.38 -4.01
C HIS A 60 11.50 -5.72 -2.53
N LEU A 61 10.32 -5.67 -1.93
CA LEU A 61 10.04 -5.92 -0.52
C LEU A 61 9.08 -7.10 -0.33
N SER A 62 8.90 -7.96 -1.34
CA SER A 62 7.96 -9.07 -1.26
C SER A 62 8.33 -10.12 -0.21
N GLY A 63 7.33 -10.80 0.35
CA GLY A 63 7.54 -11.85 1.34
C GLY A 63 8.07 -11.35 2.70
N ASN A 64 7.73 -10.12 3.07
CA ASN A 64 8.06 -9.55 4.38
C ASN A 64 6.79 -9.49 5.27
N LYS A 65 6.87 -8.78 6.40
CA LYS A 65 5.79 -8.67 7.41
C LYS A 65 5.30 -7.23 7.56
N MET A 66 5.36 -6.47 6.46
CA MET A 66 5.07 -5.04 6.48
C MET A 66 3.57 -4.80 6.43
N LYS A 67 3.09 -3.88 7.27
CA LYS A 67 1.68 -3.43 7.27
C LYS A 67 1.46 -2.12 6.53
N LYS A 68 2.54 -1.41 6.28
CA LYS A 68 2.58 -0.10 5.62
C LYS A 68 3.95 0.11 4.99
N PHE A 69 4.00 0.99 4.00
CA PHE A 69 5.24 1.50 3.42
C PHE A 69 5.11 3.03 3.29
N SER A 70 6.12 3.74 3.76
CA SER A 70 6.15 5.21 3.77
C SER A 70 7.58 5.69 3.70
N VAL A 71 7.82 6.76 2.95
CA VAL A 71 9.11 7.43 2.83
C VAL A 71 8.92 8.95 2.92
N ASN A 72 9.96 9.67 3.28
CA ASN A 72 9.92 11.13 3.30
C ASN A 72 9.80 11.69 1.86
N TRP A 73 9.18 12.87 1.73
CA TRP A 73 8.79 13.49 0.45
C TRP A 73 9.90 13.72 -0.59
N ASN A 74 11.17 13.79 -0.15
CA ASN A 74 12.33 14.00 -1.04
C ASN A 74 13.08 12.71 -1.37
N CYS A 75 12.58 11.56 -0.94
CA CYS A 75 13.30 10.30 -1.05
C CYS A 75 12.79 9.51 -2.24
N LEU A 76 13.63 8.67 -2.84
CA LEU A 76 13.25 7.74 -3.91
C LEU A 76 12.55 8.40 -5.13
N GLN A 77 12.99 9.60 -5.52
CA GLN A 77 12.33 10.39 -6.57
C GLN A 77 12.33 9.74 -7.96
N ASN A 78 13.24 8.79 -8.20
CA ASN A 78 13.35 8.02 -9.44
C ASN A 78 12.73 6.62 -9.36
N LEU A 79 12.06 6.27 -8.25
CA LEU A 79 11.49 4.93 -8.07
C LEU A 79 10.32 4.73 -9.03
N VAL A 80 10.44 3.72 -9.89
CA VAL A 80 9.44 3.34 -10.89
C VAL A 80 8.68 2.10 -10.47
N VAL A 81 9.33 1.14 -9.82
CA VAL A 81 8.76 -0.16 -9.44
C VAL A 81 8.89 -0.40 -7.94
N LEU A 82 7.77 -0.73 -7.30
CA LEU A 82 7.68 -1.15 -5.91
C LEU A 82 6.93 -2.49 -5.83
N ASP A 83 7.59 -3.54 -5.38
CA ASP A 83 6.95 -4.82 -5.10
C ASP A 83 6.80 -4.99 -3.58
N VAL A 84 5.57 -4.95 -3.08
CA VAL A 84 5.21 -5.21 -1.67
C VAL A 84 4.27 -6.42 -1.57
N SER A 85 4.30 -7.31 -2.56
CA SER A 85 3.46 -8.51 -2.55
C SER A 85 3.81 -9.45 -1.39
N GLY A 86 2.86 -10.25 -0.90
CA GLY A 86 3.11 -11.22 0.17
C GLY A 86 3.54 -10.57 1.49
N ASN A 87 2.91 -9.44 1.85
CA ASN A 87 3.11 -8.74 3.11
C ASN A 87 1.79 -8.74 3.94
N GLU A 88 1.67 -7.84 4.92
CA GLU A 88 0.52 -7.73 5.83
C GLU A 88 -0.30 -6.44 5.61
N PHE A 89 -0.34 -5.91 4.38
CA PHE A 89 -1.10 -4.69 4.07
C PHE A 89 -2.60 -4.97 4.09
N SER A 90 -3.33 -4.35 5.02
CA SER A 90 -4.80 -4.39 5.05
C SER A 90 -5.45 -3.20 4.37
N THR A 91 -4.76 -2.06 4.30
CA THR A 91 -5.23 -0.84 3.63
C THR A 91 -4.12 -0.27 2.75
N LEU A 92 -4.48 0.66 1.87
CA LEU A 92 -3.56 1.34 0.97
C LEU A 92 -3.73 2.85 1.12
N SER A 93 -2.65 3.55 1.45
CA SER A 93 -2.64 5.01 1.55
C SER A 93 -2.29 5.64 0.21
N THR A 94 -3.06 6.64 -0.23
CA THR A 94 -2.75 7.41 -1.45
C THR A 94 -1.51 8.29 -1.32
N HIS A 95 -1.04 8.52 -0.09
CA HIS A 95 0.14 9.33 0.19
C HIS A 95 1.39 8.83 -0.52
N LEU A 96 1.48 7.52 -0.79
CA LEU A 96 2.59 6.91 -1.51
C LEU A 96 2.81 7.53 -2.90
N TRP A 97 1.72 7.80 -3.64
CA TRP A 97 1.78 8.39 -4.97
C TRP A 97 2.00 9.91 -4.94
N GLU A 98 1.74 10.56 -3.80
CA GLU A 98 2.04 11.99 -3.60
C GLU A 98 3.54 12.23 -3.42
N VAL A 99 4.23 11.30 -2.75
CA VAL A 99 5.66 11.44 -2.40
C VAL A 99 6.62 10.76 -3.38
N LEU A 100 6.11 9.88 -4.25
CA LEU A 100 6.90 9.16 -5.26
C LEU A 100 6.43 9.52 -6.69
N PRO A 101 6.90 10.63 -7.28
CA PRO A 101 6.37 11.16 -8.53
C PRO A 101 6.63 10.28 -9.76
N SER A 102 7.68 9.45 -9.73
CA SER A 102 8.04 8.53 -10.83
C SER A 102 7.37 7.15 -10.71
N LEU A 103 6.65 6.90 -9.61
CA LEU A 103 6.11 5.58 -9.31
C LEU A 103 5.01 5.25 -10.30
N THR A 104 5.28 4.27 -11.15
CA THR A 104 4.27 3.71 -12.02
C THR A 104 3.88 2.34 -11.50
N THR A 105 4.84 1.48 -11.17
CA THR A 105 4.56 0.08 -10.92
C THR A 105 4.50 -0.25 -9.42
N VAL A 106 3.36 -0.75 -8.92
CA VAL A 106 3.18 -1.25 -7.56
C VAL A 106 2.52 -2.63 -7.60
N ASP A 107 3.15 -3.64 -7.02
CA ASP A 107 2.56 -4.97 -6.79
C ASP A 107 2.13 -5.09 -5.32
N ILE A 108 0.83 -5.33 -5.11
CA ILE A 108 0.19 -5.49 -3.80
C ILE A 108 -0.46 -6.86 -3.62
N SER A 109 -0.20 -7.79 -4.53
CA SER A 109 -0.78 -9.14 -4.50
C SER A 109 -0.44 -9.89 -3.20
N SER A 110 -1.24 -10.88 -2.86
CA SER A 110 -1.02 -11.72 -1.66
C SER A 110 -0.91 -10.94 -0.34
N ASN A 111 -1.66 -9.83 -0.21
CA ASN A 111 -1.82 -9.07 1.03
C ASN A 111 -3.23 -9.26 1.61
N PRO A 112 -3.44 -9.16 2.94
CA PRO A 112 -4.74 -9.31 3.59
C PRO A 112 -5.63 -8.06 3.43
N LEU A 113 -5.95 -7.70 2.19
CA LEU A 113 -6.63 -6.46 1.82
C LEU A 113 -8.06 -6.38 2.37
N TYR A 114 -8.35 -5.29 3.09
CA TYR A 114 -9.68 -4.89 3.51
C TYR A 114 -10.27 -3.91 2.49
N CYS A 115 -11.21 -4.41 1.71
CA CYS A 115 -11.72 -3.80 0.50
C CYS A 115 -13.04 -3.06 0.72
N ASP A 116 -13.07 -2.08 1.62
CA ASP A 116 -14.25 -1.21 1.80
C ASP A 116 -14.25 -0.06 0.78
N CYS A 117 -14.88 1.07 1.12
CA CYS A 117 -14.95 2.21 0.23
C CYS A 117 -13.69 3.10 0.31
N ASP A 118 -12.91 2.99 1.39
CA ASP A 118 -11.73 3.81 1.63
C ASP A 118 -10.55 3.37 0.76
N ILE A 119 -10.58 2.14 0.22
CA ILE A 119 -9.56 1.63 -0.70
C ILE A 119 -9.70 2.20 -2.12
N ILE A 120 -10.86 2.76 -2.49
CA ILE A 120 -11.15 3.18 -3.87
C ILE A 120 -10.17 4.24 -4.41
N PRO A 121 -9.79 5.29 -3.65
CA PRO A 121 -8.77 6.22 -4.10
C PRO A 121 -7.45 5.53 -4.48
N ALA A 122 -7.01 4.55 -3.69
CA ALA A 122 -5.80 3.77 -4.01
C ALA A 122 -5.98 2.92 -5.28
N ILE A 123 -7.15 2.31 -5.49
CA ILE A 123 -7.47 1.59 -6.73
C ILE A 123 -7.34 2.51 -7.95
N LYS A 124 -7.80 3.76 -7.84
CA LYS A 124 -7.68 4.73 -8.95
C LYS A 124 -6.23 5.00 -9.28
N GLU A 125 -5.37 5.18 -8.28
CA GLU A 125 -3.93 5.38 -8.51
C GLU A 125 -3.27 4.14 -9.12
N LEU A 126 -3.55 2.94 -8.59
CA LEU A 126 -3.06 1.67 -9.14
C LEU A 126 -3.50 1.46 -10.59
N SER A 127 -4.74 1.85 -10.93
CA SER A 127 -5.30 1.70 -12.27
C SER A 127 -4.68 2.63 -13.32
N LYS A 128 -3.95 3.68 -12.92
CA LYS A 128 -3.23 4.57 -13.86
C LYS A 128 -1.99 3.91 -14.46
N SER A 129 -1.59 2.76 -13.93
CA SER A 129 -0.34 2.10 -14.27
C SER A 129 -0.53 0.78 -15.02
N PRO A 130 0.43 0.38 -15.88
CA PRO A 130 0.47 -0.95 -16.49
C PRO A 130 0.58 -2.12 -15.49
N THR A 131 0.70 -1.86 -14.18
CA THR A 131 0.61 -2.85 -13.08
C THR A 131 -0.64 -3.67 -13.02
N SER A 132 -1.70 -3.24 -13.70
CA SER A 132 -2.90 -4.06 -13.87
C SER A 132 -2.52 -5.47 -14.33
N SER A 133 -1.47 -5.63 -15.14
CA SER A 133 -0.99 -6.95 -15.62
C SER A 133 -0.26 -7.79 -14.56
N PHE A 134 0.44 -7.18 -13.59
CA PHE A 134 1.13 -7.90 -12.51
C PHE A 134 0.18 -8.24 -11.36
N ASN A 135 -0.74 -7.33 -11.02
CA ASN A 135 -1.76 -7.55 -9.99
C ASN A 135 -2.99 -8.33 -10.49
N GLN A 136 -3.10 -8.59 -11.81
CA GLN A 136 -4.27 -9.19 -12.46
C GLN A 136 -4.56 -10.59 -11.88
N GLY A 137 -5.62 -10.68 -11.06
CA GLY A 137 -6.07 -11.90 -10.42
C GLY A 137 -5.44 -12.22 -9.05
N TYR A 138 -4.42 -11.49 -8.60
CA TYR A 138 -3.69 -11.83 -7.36
C TYR A 138 -3.83 -10.80 -6.24
N ALA A 139 -4.32 -9.60 -6.53
CA ALA A 139 -4.77 -8.64 -5.52
C ALA A 139 -6.23 -8.94 -5.13
N ILE A 140 -6.40 -9.85 -4.18
CA ILE A 140 -7.71 -10.37 -3.75
C ILE A 140 -8.08 -9.86 -2.36
N CYS A 141 -9.33 -9.44 -2.21
CA CYS A 141 -9.88 -8.99 -0.94
C CYS A 141 -10.06 -10.15 0.04
N VAL A 142 -9.63 -9.99 1.29
CA VAL A 142 -9.91 -10.96 2.36
C VAL A 142 -11.08 -10.53 3.23
N ALA A 143 -11.40 -9.23 3.21
CA ALA A 143 -12.48 -8.61 3.96
C ALA A 143 -12.95 -7.33 3.22
N PRO A 144 -14.10 -6.74 3.57
CA PRO A 144 -15.16 -7.33 4.39
C PRO A 144 -15.75 -8.59 3.73
N GLU A 145 -16.52 -9.40 4.48
CA GLU A 145 -17.06 -10.69 3.98
C GLU A 145 -17.89 -10.52 2.69
N SER A 146 -18.54 -9.36 2.50
CA SER A 146 -19.32 -9.04 1.30
C SER A 146 -18.49 -8.93 0.02
N ARG A 147 -17.18 -8.75 0.12
CA ARG A 147 -16.25 -8.58 -1.01
C ARG A 147 -15.08 -9.56 -0.97
N LYS A 148 -15.08 -10.49 -0.01
CA LYS A 148 -14.04 -11.50 0.13
C LYS A 148 -13.95 -12.37 -1.12
N GLY A 149 -12.73 -12.61 -1.58
CA GLY A 149 -12.45 -13.35 -2.82
C GLY A 149 -12.56 -12.52 -4.09
N GLN A 150 -13.05 -11.27 -4.04
CA GLN A 150 -13.11 -10.41 -5.22
C GLN A 150 -11.75 -9.81 -5.54
N ASN A 151 -11.52 -9.55 -6.83
CA ASN A 151 -10.36 -8.79 -7.24
C ASN A 151 -10.55 -7.31 -6.86
N ILE A 152 -9.50 -6.69 -6.33
CA ILE A 152 -9.56 -5.29 -5.87
C ILE A 152 -10.00 -4.32 -6.99
N PHE A 153 -9.66 -4.58 -8.26
CA PHE A 153 -10.00 -3.72 -9.39
C PHE A 153 -11.47 -3.84 -9.84
N GLU A 154 -12.22 -4.81 -9.32
CA GLU A 154 -13.66 -4.94 -9.56
C GLU A 154 -14.49 -4.03 -8.64
N ILE A 155 -13.86 -3.44 -7.62
CA ILE A 155 -14.53 -2.56 -6.66
C ILE A 155 -14.81 -1.21 -7.31
N SER A 156 -16.08 -0.81 -7.30
CA SER A 156 -16.55 0.40 -7.94
C SER A 156 -17.18 1.39 -6.96
N ASN A 157 -17.13 2.68 -7.31
CA ASN A 157 -17.75 3.76 -6.53
C ASN A 157 -19.27 3.61 -6.40
N SER A 158 -19.95 3.02 -7.38
CA SER A 158 -21.40 2.79 -7.33
C SER A 158 -21.79 1.91 -6.16
N ALA A 159 -21.05 0.83 -5.91
CA ALA A 159 -21.28 -0.09 -4.78
C ALA A 159 -21.10 0.58 -3.40
N CYS A 160 -20.46 1.75 -3.34
CA CYS A 160 -20.23 2.52 -2.11
C CYS A 160 -21.28 3.61 -1.85
N LYS A 161 -21.97 4.09 -2.90
CA LYS A 161 -23.01 5.12 -2.76
C LYS A 161 -24.29 4.59 -2.09
N ASP A 162 -24.58 3.31 -2.24
CA ASP A 162 -25.75 2.67 -1.63
C ASP A 162 -25.59 2.41 -0.12
N SER A 163 -24.36 2.37 0.39
CA SER A 163 -24.06 2.13 1.81
C SER A 163 -24.38 3.35 2.68
N HIS A 164 -24.29 4.57 2.14
CA HIS A 164 -24.71 5.79 2.83
C HIS A 164 -26.22 6.03 2.80
N ARG A 165 -26.95 5.39 1.89
CA ARG A 165 -28.41 5.53 1.80
C ARG A 165 -29.17 4.68 2.83
N LYS A 166 -28.55 3.60 3.33
CA LYS A 166 -29.14 2.71 4.35
C LYS A 166 -29.03 3.21 5.80
N LEU A 167 -28.30 4.29 6.07
CA LEU A 167 -28.14 4.88 7.40
C LEU A 167 -29.00 6.13 7.65
N GLY A 168 -29.84 6.53 6.70
CA GLY A 168 -30.60 7.79 6.75
C GLY A 168 -32.09 7.66 6.45
N GLY A 169 -32.74 6.56 6.83
CA GLY A 169 -34.14 6.34 6.53
C GLY A 169 -34.89 5.59 7.61
N GLU A 170 -35.24 6.27 8.70
CA GLU A 170 -36.45 5.99 9.47
C GLU A 170 -36.84 7.22 10.31
N ASN A 171 -38.11 7.62 10.15
CA ASN A 171 -38.89 8.64 10.87
C ASN A 171 -39.00 10.04 10.25
N GLU A 172 -40.00 10.19 9.37
CA GLU A 172 -41.06 11.18 9.58
C GLU A 172 -42.28 10.83 8.71
N GLN A 173 -43.26 10.15 9.31
CA GLN A 173 -44.61 10.05 8.78
C GLN A 173 -45.57 10.89 9.66
N ILE A 174 -46.08 11.95 9.04
CA ILE A 174 -47.49 12.41 9.03
C ILE A 174 -48.05 13.02 10.32
N ALA A 175 -48.34 14.33 10.26
CA ALA A 175 -49.67 14.85 10.60
C ALA A 175 -49.98 16.13 9.81
N SER A 176 -51.03 16.05 9.01
CA SER A 176 -51.62 17.11 8.19
C SER A 176 -52.67 17.92 8.98
N SER A 177 -52.54 19.26 8.95
CA SER A 177 -53.60 20.30 8.92
C SER A 177 -54.58 20.44 10.11
N PRO A 178 -55.31 21.58 10.28
CA PRO A 178 -55.53 22.70 9.36
C PRO A 178 -55.35 24.14 9.92
N GLN A 179 -55.42 25.10 8.99
CA GLN A 179 -55.55 26.56 9.21
C GLN A 179 -56.90 26.96 9.82
N LEU A 180 -56.90 28.09 10.55
CA LEU A 180 -57.96 29.11 10.81
C LEU A 180 -57.54 29.80 12.12
N LEU A 181 -57.43 31.13 12.29
CA LEU A 181 -58.00 32.33 11.69
C LEU A 181 -56.94 33.45 11.78
#